data_AF-A0A9D1R5T8-F1
#
_entry.id   AF-A0A9D1R5T8-F1
#
_cell.length_a   1.000
_cell.length_b   1.000
_cell.length_c   1.000
_cell.angle_alpha   90.00
_cell.angle_beta   90.00
_cell.angle_gamma   90.00
#
_symmetry.space_group_name_H-M   'P 1'
#
loop_
_entity.id
_entity.type
_entity.pdbx_description
1 polymer ?
#
loop_
_entity_poly.entity_id
_entity_poly.type
_entity_poly.pdbx_seq_one_letter_code
_entity_poly.pdbx_strand_id
1 'polypeptide(L)'
;MTENEQRFLELQLKLSLGKLRRNMDQVPLEVLKTTYREPYKSLQRQIRELGFRYINSIIFEGTDGYILLEDKASMFSEIERAANCPEVQAGFRQALFEKADLEMVKLLSFQLNDTIQRIVRKYQSRAGREQKNGTEKQTGKRFADIVPAAENR
;
A
#
# COMPACT_ATOMS: atom_id res chain seq x y z
N MET A 1 11.36 -2.25 5.48
CA MET A 1 10.77 -3.11 6.53
C MET A 1 11.43 -4.47 6.40
N THR A 2 11.75 -5.11 7.51
CA THR A 2 12.31 -6.47 7.52
C THR A 2 11.22 -7.52 7.28
N GLU A 3 11.61 -8.72 6.84
CA GLU A 3 10.68 -9.84 6.65
C GLU A 3 9.89 -10.18 7.94
N ASN A 4 10.56 -10.11 9.10
CA ASN A 4 9.94 -10.38 10.39
C ASN A 4 8.88 -9.33 10.75
N GLU A 5 9.16 -8.05 10.50
CA GLU A 5 8.18 -6.96 10.71
C GLU A 5 6.98 -7.10 9.77
N GLN A 6 7.21 -7.47 8.50
CA GLN A 6 6.15 -7.72 7.53
C GLN A 6 5.26 -8.88 7.96
N ARG A 7 5.87 -9.99 8.40
CA ARG A 7 5.14 -11.17 8.88
C ARG A 7 4.34 -10.88 10.14
N PHE A 8 4.91 -10.10 11.07
CA PHE A 8 4.18 -9.65 12.25
C PHE A 8 2.98 -8.78 11.88
N LEU A 9 3.16 -7.84 10.97
CA LEU A 9 2.09 -6.98 10.46
C LEU A 9 0.98 -7.79 9.77
N GLU A 10 1.35 -8.79 8.96
CA GLU A 10 0.41 -9.71 8.34
C GLU A 10 -0.44 -10.46 9.38
N LEU A 11 0.20 -10.99 10.44
CA LEU A 11 -0.48 -11.69 11.52
C LEU A 11 -1.46 -10.78 12.27
N GLN A 12 -1.05 -9.54 12.56
CA GLN A 12 -1.94 -8.55 13.19
C GLN A 12 -3.15 -8.25 12.33
N LEU A 13 -2.95 -8.02 11.03
CA LEU A 13 -4.04 -7.78 10.09
C LEU A 13 -4.97 -9.00 10.01
N LYS A 14 -4.41 -10.20 9.91
CA LYS A 14 -5.17 -11.47 9.89
C LYS A 14 -6.08 -11.62 11.12
N LEU A 15 -5.56 -11.31 12.30
CA LEU A 15 -6.33 -11.38 13.55
C LEU A 15 -7.47 -10.37 13.57
N SER A 16 -7.21 -9.13 13.17
CA SER A 16 -8.23 -8.07 13.11
C SER A 16 -9.32 -8.36 12.07
N LEU A 17 -8.95 -8.83 10.87
CA LEU A 17 -9.90 -9.25 9.84
C LEU A 17 -10.73 -10.45 10.32
N GLY A 18 -10.10 -11.45 10.94
CA GLY A 18 -10.80 -12.60 11.52
C GLY A 18 -11.75 -12.22 12.67
N LYS A 19 -11.46 -11.16 13.42
CA LYS A 19 -12.38 -10.58 14.41
C LYS A 19 -13.57 -9.89 13.73
N LEU A 20 -13.30 -9.08 12.69
CA LEU A 20 -14.37 -8.41 11.94
C LEU A 20 -15.33 -9.42 11.30
N ARG A 21 -14.80 -10.46 10.65
CA ARG A 21 -15.60 -11.54 10.05
C ARG A 21 -16.52 -12.21 11.07
N ARG A 22 -15.97 -12.65 12.21
CA ARG A 22 -16.76 -13.24 13.31
C ARG A 22 -17.86 -12.30 13.82
N ASN A 23 -17.57 -11.01 13.94
CA ASN A 23 -18.59 -10.04 14.35
C ASN A 23 -19.73 -9.95 13.34
N MET A 24 -19.43 -9.93 12.03
CA MET A 24 -20.44 -9.87 10.96
C MET A 24 -21.25 -11.17 10.85
N ASP A 25 -20.63 -12.32 11.15
CA ASP A 25 -21.31 -13.63 11.14
C ASP A 25 -22.26 -13.78 12.34
N GLN A 26 -21.91 -13.21 13.50
CA GLN A 26 -22.65 -13.39 14.75
C GLN A 26 -23.67 -12.29 15.04
N VAL A 27 -23.46 -11.09 14.51
CA VAL A 27 -24.23 -9.91 14.85
C VAL A 27 -24.65 -9.18 13.58
N PRO A 28 -25.96 -8.90 13.38
CA PRO A 28 -26.40 -8.10 12.25
C PRO A 28 -25.69 -6.76 12.17
N LEU A 29 -25.35 -6.32 10.96
CA LEU A 29 -24.56 -5.12 10.72
C LEU A 29 -25.16 -3.86 11.38
N GLU A 30 -26.50 -3.76 11.41
CA GLU A 30 -27.18 -2.63 12.04
C GLU A 30 -26.96 -2.57 13.55
N VAL A 31 -26.90 -3.73 14.22
CA VAL A 31 -26.60 -3.82 15.65
C VAL A 31 -25.13 -3.46 15.92
N LEU A 32 -24.22 -3.87 15.03
CA LEU A 32 -22.80 -3.46 15.11
C LEU A 32 -22.63 -1.95 14.97
N LYS A 33 -23.40 -1.30 14.10
CA LYS A 33 -23.32 0.15 13.85
C LYS A 33 -24.01 1.00 14.91
N THR A 34 -24.92 0.42 15.69
CA THR A 34 -25.74 1.12 16.70
C THR A 34 -25.30 0.76 18.11
N THR A 35 -25.64 -0.44 18.60
CA THR A 35 -25.34 -0.92 19.95
C THR A 35 -23.86 -1.06 20.22
N TYR A 36 -23.10 -1.62 19.27
CA TYR A 36 -21.65 -1.84 19.38
C TYR A 36 -20.82 -0.84 18.58
N ARG A 37 -21.37 0.37 18.34
CA ARG A 37 -20.81 1.38 17.43
C ARG A 37 -19.33 1.68 17.69
N GLU A 38 -18.96 1.97 18.92
CA GLU A 38 -17.59 2.39 19.25
C GLU A 38 -16.57 1.25 19.15
N PRO A 39 -16.82 0.04 19.71
CA PRO A 39 -15.99 -1.14 19.45
C PRO A 39 -15.85 -1.46 17.95
N TYR A 40 -16.94 -1.35 17.18
CA TYR A 40 -16.95 -1.61 15.74
C TYR A 40 -16.09 -0.59 14.98
N LYS A 41 -16.27 0.71 15.23
CA LYS A 41 -15.43 1.77 14.63
C LYS A 41 -13.97 1.64 15.00
N SER A 42 -13.67 1.31 16.25
CA SER A 42 -12.29 1.12 16.72
C SER A 42 -11.60 -0.01 15.96
N LEU A 43 -12.31 -1.13 15.77
CA LEU A 43 -11.82 -2.25 14.95
C LEU A 43 -11.62 -1.84 13.48
N GLN A 44 -12.55 -1.10 12.90
CA GLN A 44 -12.41 -0.59 11.52
C GLN A 44 -11.19 0.32 11.37
N ARG A 45 -10.93 1.21 12.35
CA ARG A 45 -9.75 2.09 12.35
C ARG A 45 -8.46 1.26 12.42
N GLN A 46 -8.42 0.26 13.30
CA GLN A 46 -7.28 -0.65 13.42
C GLN A 46 -7.02 -1.40 12.11
N ILE A 47 -8.07 -1.94 11.47
CA ILE A 47 -7.94 -2.63 10.17
C ILE A 47 -7.45 -1.67 9.09
N ARG A 48 -7.93 -0.41 9.08
CA ARG A 48 -7.47 0.60 8.13
C ARG A 48 -5.97 0.86 8.28
N GLU A 49 -5.50 1.06 9.51
CA GLU A 49 -4.09 1.35 9.79
C GLU A 49 -3.18 0.16 9.45
N LEU A 50 -3.54 -1.03 9.92
CA LEU A 50 -2.79 -2.26 9.62
C LEU A 50 -2.81 -2.57 8.13
N GLY A 51 -3.98 -2.45 7.49
CA GLY A 51 -4.17 -2.65 6.06
C GLY A 51 -3.32 -1.72 5.24
N PHE A 52 -3.33 -0.41 5.54
CA PHE A 52 -2.50 0.58 4.85
C PHE A 52 -1.01 0.25 4.95
N ARG A 53 -0.52 -0.04 6.15
CA ARG A 53 0.89 -0.41 6.36
C ARG A 53 1.25 -1.69 5.60
N TYR A 54 0.39 -2.70 5.65
CA TYR A 54 0.64 -3.99 5.00
C TYR A 54 0.64 -3.86 3.48
N ILE A 55 -0.37 -3.19 2.92
CA ILE A 55 -0.47 -2.93 1.47
C ILE A 55 0.77 -2.15 1.02
N ASN A 56 1.13 -1.06 1.69
CA ASN A 56 2.31 -0.26 1.32
C ASN A 56 3.61 -1.06 1.34
N SER A 57 3.72 -2.04 2.24
CA SER A 57 4.91 -2.90 2.27
C SER A 57 5.08 -3.76 1.04
N ILE A 58 3.98 -4.17 0.42
CA ILE A 58 3.97 -5.03 -0.77
C ILE A 58 4.05 -4.18 -2.03
N ILE A 59 3.27 -3.11 -2.14
CA ILE A 59 3.15 -2.36 -3.41
C ILE A 59 4.44 -1.64 -3.83
N PHE A 60 5.31 -1.34 -2.87
CA PHE A 60 6.63 -0.74 -3.09
C PHE A 60 7.79 -1.73 -2.96
N GLU A 61 7.50 -3.02 -2.75
CA GLU A 61 8.54 -4.03 -2.73
C GLU A 61 9.25 -4.08 -4.09
N GLY A 62 10.58 -4.03 -4.04
CA GLY A 62 11.45 -4.08 -5.22
C GLY A 62 11.42 -2.83 -6.10
N THR A 63 10.91 -1.67 -5.65
CA THR A 63 10.90 -0.43 -6.46
C THR A 63 12.22 0.35 -6.41
N ASP A 64 13.31 -0.28 -6.01
CA ASP A 64 14.64 0.34 -5.94
C ASP A 64 15.20 0.69 -7.32
N GLY A 65 16.02 1.73 -7.40
CA GLY A 65 16.80 2.06 -8.59
C GLY A 65 17.06 3.55 -8.74
N TYR A 66 17.61 3.94 -9.89
CA TYR A 66 17.93 5.33 -10.20
C TYR A 66 16.90 5.91 -11.16
N ILE A 67 16.46 7.14 -10.87
CA ILE A 67 15.58 7.95 -11.73
C ILE A 67 16.19 9.33 -11.90
N LEU A 68 15.80 10.03 -12.97
CA LEU A 68 16.16 11.43 -13.16
C LEU A 68 15.40 12.29 -12.14
N LEU A 69 16.06 13.31 -11.59
CA LEU A 69 15.45 14.18 -10.59
C LEU A 69 14.21 14.92 -11.13
N GLU A 70 14.26 15.34 -12.41
CA GLU A 70 13.15 15.99 -13.11
C GLU A 70 11.92 15.09 -13.27
N ASP A 71 12.12 13.78 -13.32
CA ASP A 71 11.06 12.79 -13.51
C ASP A 71 10.37 12.39 -12.21
N LYS A 72 10.97 12.75 -11.07
CA LYS A 72 10.48 12.37 -9.74
C LYS A 72 9.01 12.74 -9.56
N ALA A 73 8.65 13.99 -9.83
CA ALA A 73 7.28 14.48 -9.63
C ALA A 73 6.27 13.75 -10.53
N SER A 74 6.61 13.58 -11.82
CA SER A 74 5.77 12.88 -12.78
C SER A 74 5.57 11.41 -12.42
N MET A 75 6.63 10.72 -12.00
CA MET A 75 6.57 9.33 -11.56
C MET A 75 5.66 9.17 -10.34
N PHE A 76 5.81 10.00 -9.31
CA PHE A 76 4.95 9.95 -8.13
C PHE A 76 3.49 10.25 -8.48
N SER A 77 3.23 11.20 -9.36
CA SER A 77 1.87 11.49 -9.82
C SER A 77 1.24 10.29 -10.56
N GLU A 78 2.00 9.59 -11.42
CA GLU A 78 1.51 8.36 -12.08
C GLU A 78 1.22 7.24 -11.06
N ILE A 79 2.10 7.07 -10.06
CA ILE A 79 1.90 6.08 -8.97
C ILE A 79 0.65 6.42 -8.14
N GLU A 80 0.51 7.68 -7.72
CA GLU A 80 -0.65 8.14 -6.94
C GLU A 80 -1.94 7.94 -7.73
N ARG A 81 -1.94 8.22 -9.04
CA ARG A 81 -3.11 7.98 -9.89
C ARG A 81 -3.47 6.50 -9.98
N ALA A 82 -2.48 5.62 -10.09
CA ALA A 82 -2.70 4.17 -10.09
C ALA A 82 -3.26 3.67 -8.75
N ALA A 83 -2.69 4.12 -7.62
CA ALA A 83 -3.13 3.73 -6.29
C ALA A 83 -4.52 4.28 -5.93
N ASN A 84 -4.85 5.49 -6.39
CA ASN A 84 -6.14 6.15 -6.12
C ASN A 84 -7.21 5.85 -7.18
N CYS A 85 -6.95 4.93 -8.10
CA CYS A 85 -7.94 4.48 -9.08
C CYS A 85 -9.19 3.97 -8.34
N PRO A 86 -10.43 4.40 -8.70
CA PRO A 86 -11.65 4.02 -7.99
C PRO A 86 -11.83 2.51 -7.84
N GLU A 87 -11.49 1.74 -8.87
CA GLU A 87 -11.57 0.28 -8.91
C GLU A 87 -10.60 -0.37 -7.91
N VAL A 88 -9.38 0.15 -7.82
CA VAL A 88 -8.36 -0.29 -6.86
C VAL A 88 -8.83 -0.01 -5.43
N GLN A 89 -9.31 1.21 -5.18
CA GLN A 89 -9.83 1.61 -3.88
C GLN A 89 -11.07 0.81 -3.46
N ALA A 90 -11.97 0.53 -4.40
CA ALA A 90 -13.14 -0.32 -4.18
C ALA A 90 -12.73 -1.77 -3.86
N GLY A 91 -11.76 -2.33 -4.60
CA GLY A 91 -11.23 -3.66 -4.36
C GLY A 91 -10.67 -3.80 -2.94
N PHE A 92 -9.81 -2.87 -2.51
CA PHE A 92 -9.26 -2.91 -1.15
C PHE A 92 -10.31 -2.70 -0.06
N ARG A 93 -11.28 -1.81 -0.28
CA ARG A 93 -12.40 -1.62 0.66
C ARG A 93 -13.20 -2.92 0.82
N GLN A 94 -13.51 -3.58 -0.28
CA GLN A 94 -14.22 -4.85 -0.28
C GLN A 94 -13.41 -5.92 0.47
N ALA A 95 -12.12 -6.07 0.15
CA ALA A 95 -11.24 -7.04 0.78
C ALA A 95 -11.11 -6.81 2.30
N LEU A 96 -10.91 -5.56 2.73
CA LEU A 96 -10.66 -5.23 4.15
C LEU A 96 -11.93 -5.22 5.00
N PHE A 97 -13.07 -4.74 4.48
CA PHE A 97 -14.23 -4.42 5.31
C PHE A 97 -15.50 -5.21 4.99
N GLU A 98 -15.67 -5.69 3.76
CA GLU A 98 -16.87 -6.43 3.36
C GLU A 98 -16.65 -7.94 3.42
N LYS A 99 -15.54 -8.40 2.83
CA LYS A 99 -15.14 -9.82 2.85
C LYS A 99 -14.24 -10.14 4.04
N ALA A 100 -13.52 -9.15 4.55
CA ALA A 100 -12.52 -9.29 5.61
C ALA A 100 -11.54 -10.45 5.30
N ASP A 101 -10.98 -10.43 4.09
CA ASP A 101 -10.19 -11.51 3.51
C ASP A 101 -8.75 -11.06 3.22
N LEU A 102 -7.80 -11.61 3.97
CA LEU A 102 -6.38 -11.30 3.83
C LEU A 102 -5.81 -11.73 2.48
N GLU A 103 -6.24 -12.87 1.93
CA GLU A 103 -5.69 -13.38 0.68
C GLU A 103 -6.14 -12.50 -0.49
N MET A 104 -7.36 -11.96 -0.42
CA MET A 104 -7.82 -10.94 -1.35
C MET A 104 -7.00 -9.63 -1.22
N VAL A 105 -6.68 -9.19 0.00
CA VAL A 105 -5.80 -8.01 0.21
C VAL A 105 -4.41 -8.24 -0.41
N LYS A 106 -3.82 -9.42 -0.20
CA LYS A 106 -2.53 -9.79 -0.79
C LYS A 106 -2.57 -9.76 -2.32
N LEU A 107 -3.56 -10.43 -2.91
CA LEU A 107 -3.72 -10.50 -4.36
C LEU A 107 -3.80 -9.09 -4.98
N LEU A 108 -4.65 -8.23 -4.42
CA LEU A 108 -4.80 -6.84 -4.89
C LEU A 108 -3.50 -6.03 -4.72
N SER A 109 -2.76 -6.29 -3.64
CA SER A 109 -1.47 -5.63 -3.39
C SER A 109 -0.41 -6.04 -4.40
N PHE A 110 -0.33 -7.31 -4.79
CA PHE A 110 0.57 -7.77 -5.85
C PHE A 110 0.17 -7.21 -7.22
N GLN A 111 -1.13 -7.16 -7.54
CA GLN A 111 -1.60 -6.54 -8.79
C GLN A 111 -1.25 -5.05 -8.87
N LEU A 112 -1.35 -4.33 -7.76
CA LEU A 112 -0.94 -2.92 -7.70
C LEU A 112 0.58 -2.78 -7.75
N ASN A 113 1.35 -3.65 -7.09
CA ASN A 113 2.81 -3.71 -7.20
C ASN A 113 3.23 -3.84 -8.68
N ASP A 114 2.66 -4.80 -9.42
CA ASP A 114 2.96 -5.00 -10.84
C ASP A 114 2.71 -3.75 -11.69
N THR A 115 1.69 -2.96 -11.33
CA THR A 115 1.36 -1.71 -11.99
C THR A 115 2.40 -0.63 -11.65
N ILE A 116 2.74 -0.47 -10.37
CA ILE A 116 3.77 0.47 -9.90
C ILE A 116 5.14 0.12 -10.49
N GLN A 117 5.52 -1.16 -10.52
CA GLN A 117 6.75 -1.66 -11.11
C GLN A 117 6.86 -1.29 -12.59
N ARG A 118 5.78 -1.38 -13.36
CA ARG A 118 5.76 -0.93 -14.76
C ARG A 118 6.00 0.56 -14.90
N ILE A 119 5.40 1.38 -14.02
CA ILE A 119 5.64 2.83 -13.97
C ILE A 119 7.10 3.11 -13.64
N VAL A 120 7.63 2.54 -12.56
CA VAL A 120 9.02 2.75 -12.12
C VAL A 120 10.02 2.35 -13.20
N ARG A 121 9.85 1.18 -13.84
CA ARG A 121 10.73 0.70 -14.93
C ARG A 121 10.74 1.63 -16.13
N LYS A 122 9.63 2.26 -16.48
CA LYS A 122 9.54 3.26 -17.56
C LYS A 122 10.51 4.42 -17.30
N TYR A 123 10.53 4.95 -16.08
CA TYR A 123 11.41 6.07 -15.69
C TYR A 123 12.86 5.65 -15.51
N GLN A 124 13.12 4.49 -14.91
CA GLN A 124 14.48 3.93 -14.80
C GLN A 124 15.11 3.69 -16.18
N SER A 125 14.33 3.19 -17.14
CA SER A 125 14.80 2.98 -18.52
C SER A 125 15.13 4.28 -19.26
N ARG A 126 14.50 5.40 -18.88
CA ARG A 126 14.85 6.72 -19.40
C ARG A 126 16.16 7.22 -18.77
N ALA A 127 16.30 7.11 -17.45
CA ALA A 127 17.53 7.46 -16.75
C ALA A 127 18.75 6.70 -17.29
N GLY A 128 18.61 5.39 -17.54
CA GLY A 128 19.68 4.58 -18.13
C GLY A 128 20.03 4.95 -19.59
N ARG A 129 19.10 5.55 -20.35
CA ARG A 129 19.38 6.07 -21.70
C ARG A 129 20.15 7.39 -21.65
N GLU A 130 19.78 8.30 -20.76
CA GLU A 130 20.51 9.56 -20.56
C GLU A 130 21.96 9.32 -20.09
N GLN A 131 22.19 8.36 -19.19
CA GLN A 131 23.54 7.99 -18.76
C GLN A 131 24.42 7.47 -19.90
N LYS A 132 23.83 6.73 -20.87
CA LYS A 132 24.57 6.20 -22.03
C LYS A 132 24.85 7.28 -23.09
N ASN A 133 24.07 8.36 -23.10
CA ASN A 133 24.19 9.43 -24.08
C ASN A 133 25.15 10.56 -23.65
N GLY A 134 25.89 10.40 -22.54
CA GLY A 134 27.00 11.28 -22.16
C GLY A 134 26.61 12.55 -21.40
N THR A 135 25.35 12.71 -20.98
CA THR A 135 24.95 13.84 -20.13
C THR A 135 25.24 13.47 -18.66
N GLU A 136 26.48 13.68 -18.22
CA GLU A 136 26.83 13.62 -16.79
C GLU A 136 26.04 14.69 -16.02
N LYS A 137 24.91 14.28 -15.42
CA LYS A 137 24.38 14.93 -14.21
C LYS A 137 24.20 13.86 -13.15
N GLN A 138 25.32 13.50 -12.52
CA GLN A 138 25.29 12.78 -11.25
C GLN A 138 24.55 13.63 -10.21
N THR A 139 23.54 13.06 -9.56
CA THR A 139 23.43 12.96 -8.10
C THR A 139 22.05 12.43 -7.71
N GLY A 140 22.02 11.37 -6.90
CA GLY A 140 20.79 10.87 -6.30
C GLY A 140 21.09 9.90 -5.16
N LYS A 141 20.85 10.34 -3.92
CA LYS A 141 20.96 9.53 -2.69
C LYS A 141 19.98 8.35 -2.73
N ARG A 142 20.26 7.32 -1.92
CA ARG A 142 19.40 6.12 -1.77
C ARG A 142 17.97 6.52 -1.46
N PHE A 143 17.01 5.81 -2.07
CA PHE A 143 15.56 6.00 -1.86
C PHE A 143 15.14 5.96 -0.37
N ALA A 144 15.87 5.20 0.46
CA ALA A 144 15.64 5.11 1.91
C ALA A 144 15.93 6.42 2.68
N ASP A 145 16.73 7.34 2.13
CA ASP A 145 17.13 8.58 2.81
C ASP A 145 16.18 9.76 2.55
N ILE A 146 15.13 9.54 1.73
CA ILE A 146 14.29 10.63 1.18
C ILE A 146 12.86 10.59 1.75
N VAL A 147 12.45 9.51 2.41
CA VAL A 147 11.11 9.41 3.02
C VAL A 147 11.20 9.88 4.48
N PRO A 148 10.64 11.05 4.85
CA PRO A 148 10.48 11.40 6.25
C PRO A 148 9.53 10.38 6.87
N ALA A 149 9.86 9.89 8.07
CA ALA A 149 8.89 9.21 8.92
C ALA A 149 7.65 10.11 9.02
N ALA A 150 6.51 9.61 8.57
CA ALA A 150 5.26 10.35 8.60
C ALA A 150 4.98 10.76 10.04
N GLU A 151 5.05 12.07 10.32
CA GLU A 151 4.55 12.64 11.55
C GLU A 151 3.01 12.48 11.55
N ASN A 152 2.52 11.82 12.60
CA ASN A 152 1.10 11.68 12.90
C ASN A 152 0.42 13.06 12.96
N ARG A 153 -0.60 13.27 12.13
CA ARG A 153 -1.70 14.20 12.38
C ARG A 153 -3.02 13.55 11.97
#